data_AF-A0A1C5H2T0-F1
#
_entry.id   AF-A0A1C5H2T0-F1
#
_cell.length_a   1.000
_cell.length_b   1.000
_cell.length_c   1.000
_cell.angle_alpha   90.00
_cell.angle_beta   90.00
_cell.angle_gamma   90.00
#
_symmetry.space_group_name_H-M   'P 1'
#
loop_
_entity.id
_entity.type
_entity.pdbx_description
1 polymer ?
#
loop_
_entity_poly.entity_id
_entity_poly.type
_entity_poly.pdbx_seq_one_letter_code
_entity_poly.pdbx_strand_id
1 'polypeptide(L)'
;MLRWRFDDAVFAVTMALFIAPEPLQNDELRRLAYQAACNGLGLDPGSEEQERGWRQLTDNDTDRLLDQLARLGAIEKGEGAVALTPLGVGLFGRAPA
;
A
#
# COMPACT_ATOMS: atom_id res chain seq x y z
N MET A 1 11.30 9.63 16.88
CA MET A 1 10.70 9.73 15.53
C MET A 1 11.08 8.48 14.77
N LEU A 2 10.11 7.64 14.42
CA LEU A 2 10.35 6.54 13.49
C LEU A 2 10.59 7.17 12.11
N ARG A 3 11.80 7.05 11.56
CA ARG A 3 12.07 7.46 10.18
C ARG A 3 11.61 6.31 9.28
N TRP A 4 10.35 6.36 8.87
CA TRP A 4 9.77 5.43 7.92
C TRP A 4 10.58 5.45 6.64
N ARG A 5 11.05 4.28 6.21
CA ARG A 5 11.83 4.16 4.99
C ARG A 5 10.90 3.88 3.83
N PHE A 6 11.33 4.27 2.64
CA PHE A 6 10.66 3.95 1.38
C PHE A 6 10.27 2.45 1.31
N ASP A 7 11.17 1.57 1.76
CA ASP A 7 10.98 0.12 1.79
C ASP A 7 9.76 -0.32 2.62
N ASP A 8 9.48 0.37 3.75
CA ASP A 8 8.37 0.04 4.65
C ASP A 8 7.02 0.44 4.06
N ALA A 9 6.95 1.62 3.43
CA ALA A 9 5.76 2.09 2.73
C ALA A 9 5.45 1.21 1.52
N VAL A 10 6.49 0.81 0.77
CA VAL A 10 6.35 -0.10 -0.37
C VAL A 10 5.81 -1.46 0.07
N PHE A 11 6.39 -2.05 1.11
CA PHE A 11 5.92 -3.33 1.65
C PHE A 11 4.47 -3.24 2.12
N ALA A 12 4.14 -2.21 2.89
CA ALA A 12 2.79 -1.99 3.41
C ALA A 12 1.73 -1.84 2.33
N VAL A 13 1.99 -1.02 1.30
CA VAL A 13 1.08 -0.80 0.16
C VAL A 13 0.92 -2.07 -0.66
N THR A 14 2.01 -2.80 -0.87
CA THR A 14 1.99 -4.08 -1.60
C THR A 14 1.14 -5.13 -0.87
N MET A 15 1.30 -5.26 0.45
CA MET A 15 0.51 -6.18 1.26
C MET A 15 -0.97 -5.77 1.31
N ALA A 16 -1.26 -4.47 1.40
CA ALA A 16 -2.63 -3.96 1.39
C ALA A 16 -3.33 -4.27 0.06
N LEU A 17 -2.63 -4.12 -1.08
CA LEU A 17 -3.15 -4.50 -2.39
C LEU A 17 -3.37 -6.01 -2.51
N PHE A 18 -2.46 -6.84 -1.95
CA PHE A 18 -2.57 -8.29 -2.03
C PHE A 18 -3.76 -8.88 -1.24
N ILE A 19 -4.09 -8.29 -0.09
CA ILE A 19 -5.15 -8.78 0.78
C ILE A 19 -6.54 -8.28 0.34
N ALA A 20 -6.58 -7.23 -0.49
CA ALA A 20 -7.84 -6.62 -0.91
C ALA A 20 -8.65 -7.53 -1.85
N PRO A 21 -9.91 -7.84 -1.51
CA PRO A 21 -10.78 -8.66 -2.35
C PRO A 21 -11.41 -7.89 -3.52
N GLU A 22 -11.42 -6.56 -3.45
CA GLU A 22 -12.08 -5.65 -4.39
C GLU A 22 -11.20 -4.41 -4.65
N PRO A 23 -11.49 -3.62 -5.70
CA PRO A 23 -10.81 -2.34 -5.92
C PRO A 23 -10.83 -1.46 -4.67
N LEU A 24 -9.65 -1.07 -4.18
CA LEU A 24 -9.51 -0.24 -2.99
C LEU A 24 -9.58 1.24 -3.34
N GLN A 25 -10.37 1.99 -2.57
CA GLN A 25 -10.24 3.44 -2.56
C GLN A 25 -8.87 3.85 -2.04
N ASN A 26 -8.27 4.90 -2.60
CA ASN A 26 -6.92 5.36 -2.23
C ASN A 26 -6.79 5.64 -0.73
N ASP A 27 -7.82 6.24 -0.11
CA ASP A 27 -7.81 6.52 1.33
C ASP A 27 -7.87 5.24 2.17
N GLU A 28 -8.58 4.23 1.70
CA GLU A 28 -8.64 2.92 2.35
C GLU A 28 -7.31 2.17 2.19
N LEU A 29 -6.71 2.20 1.00
CA LEU A 29 -5.39 1.65 0.74
C LEU A 29 -4.34 2.28 1.65
N ARG A 30 -4.36 3.61 1.82
CA ARG A 30 -3.43 4.33 2.71
C ARG A 30 -3.62 3.92 4.18
N ARG A 31 -4.87 3.74 4.62
CA ARG A 31 -5.18 3.22 5.97
C ARG A 31 -4.67 1.80 6.16
N LEU A 32 -4.93 0.90 5.20
CA LEU A 32 -4.47 -0.48 5.25
C LEU A 32 -2.94 -0.58 5.22
N ALA A 33 -2.28 0.28 4.43
CA ALA A 33 -0.83 0.38 4.42
C ALA A 33 -0.30 0.82 5.80
N TYR A 34 -0.87 1.85 6.42
CA TYR A 34 -0.47 2.25 7.77
C TYR A 34 -0.64 1.11 8.79
N GLN A 35 -1.76 0.37 8.75
CA GLN A 35 -1.97 -0.80 9.61
C GLN A 35 -0.95 -1.91 9.35
N ALA A 36 -0.66 -2.23 8.09
CA ALA A 36 0.34 -3.23 7.72
C ALA A 36 1.75 -2.84 8.20
N ALA A 37 2.09 -1.56 8.09
CA ALA A 37 3.33 -0.98 8.61
C ALA A 37 3.44 -1.09 10.13
N CYS A 38 2.38 -0.75 10.88
CA CYS A 38 2.30 -0.93 12.33
C CYS A 38 2.49 -2.40 12.72
N ASN A 39 1.75 -3.32 12.08
CA ASN A 39 1.85 -4.76 12.33
C ASN A 39 3.27 -5.29 12.07
N GLY A 40 3.91 -4.88 10.97
CA GLY A 40 5.27 -5.31 10.63
C GLY A 40 6.33 -4.87 11.64
N LEU A 41 6.08 -3.79 12.37
CA LEU A 41 6.97 -3.25 13.40
C LEU A 41 6.58 -3.68 14.82
N GLY A 42 5.50 -4.45 14.98
CA GLY A 42 4.95 -4.80 16.29
C GLY A 42 4.45 -3.60 17.08
N LEU A 43 4.01 -2.55 16.38
CA LEU A 43 3.45 -1.34 16.97
C LEU A 43 1.92 -1.40 16.87
N ASP A 44 1.24 -0.93 17.90
CA ASP A 44 -0.19 -0.66 17.79
C ASP A 44 -0.43 0.57 16.89
N PRO A 45 -1.48 0.57 16.05
CA PRO A 45 -1.89 1.75 15.31
C PRO A 45 -2.10 2.93 16.26
N GLY A 46 -1.38 4.01 16.00
CA GLY A 46 -1.42 5.24 16.81
C GLY A 46 -2.71 6.06 16.66
N SER A 47 -2.74 7.23 17.28
CA SER A 47 -3.83 8.21 17.12
C SER A 47 -3.95 8.71 15.67
N GLU A 48 -5.09 9.33 15.34
CA GLU A 48 -5.32 9.93 14.01
C GLU A 48 -4.27 10.98 13.62
N GLU A 49 -3.64 11.63 14.59
CA GLU A 49 -2.55 12.60 14.36
C GLU A 49 -1.26 11.89 13.95
N GLN A 50 -0.96 10.74 14.55
CA GLN A 50 0.19 9.90 14.18
C GLN A 50 0.01 9.30 12.79
N GLU A 51 -1.20 8.84 12.47
CA GLU A 51 -1.54 8.37 11.12
C GLU A 51 -1.42 9.49 10.08
N ARG A 52 -1.93 10.69 10.37
CA ARG A 52 -1.78 11.86 9.46
C ARG A 52 -0.31 12.25 9.27
N GLY A 53 0.49 12.25 10.32
CA GLY A 53 1.92 12.53 10.24
C GLY A 53 2.67 11.51 9.41
N TRP A 54 2.29 10.23 9.51
CA TRP A 54 2.83 9.16 8.66
C TRP A 54 2.49 9.40 7.19
N ARG A 55 1.19 9.58 6.88
CA ARG A 55 0.69 9.81 5.52
C ARG A 55 1.42 10.98 4.84
N GLN A 56 1.62 12.10 5.53
CA GLN A 56 2.37 13.25 4.99
C GLN A 56 3.80 12.91 4.55
N LEU A 57 4.43 11.93 5.20
CA LEU A 57 5.80 11.51 4.87
C LEU A 57 5.84 10.46 3.74
N THR A 58 4.81 9.62 3.63
CA THR A 58 4.84 8.41 2.78
C THR A 58 3.91 8.47 1.58
N ASP A 59 2.95 9.41 1.51
CA ASP A 59 1.96 9.49 0.44
C ASP A 59 2.62 9.72 -0.92
N ASN A 60 3.62 10.61 -1.00
CA ASN A 60 4.36 10.85 -2.24
C ASN A 60 5.07 9.60 -2.76
N ASP A 61 5.65 8.81 -1.86
CA ASP A 61 6.35 7.58 -2.22
C ASP A 61 5.36 6.46 -2.59
N THR A 62 4.21 6.43 -1.90
CA THR A 62 3.09 5.54 -2.20
C THR A 62 2.51 5.82 -3.58
N ASP A 63 2.24 7.09 -3.90
CA ASP A 63 1.69 7.48 -5.20
C ASP A 63 2.67 7.15 -6.33
N ARG A 64 3.98 7.39 -6.11
CA ARG A 64 5.04 7.00 -7.05
C ARG A 64 5.10 5.50 -7.29
N LEU A 65 5.00 4.68 -6.24
CA LEU A 65 4.95 3.22 -6.36
C LEU A 65 3.72 2.80 -7.17
N LEU A 66 2.54 3.35 -6.87
CA LEU A 66 1.31 3.05 -7.60
C LEU A 66 1.44 3.41 -9.08
N ASP A 67 2.04 4.55 -9.41
CA ASP A 67 2.29 4.92 -10.81
C ASP A 67 3.23 3.93 -11.51
N GLN A 68 4.27 3.44 -10.81
CA GLN A 68 5.18 2.43 -11.36
C GLN A 68 4.48 1.09 -11.58
N LEU A 69 3.68 0.62 -10.61
CA LEU A 69 2.92 -0.61 -10.74
C LEU A 69 1.86 -0.53 -11.85
N ALA A 70 1.22 0.63 -12.01
CA ALA A 70 0.29 0.88 -13.10
C ALA A 70 1.00 0.84 -14.47
N ARG A 71 2.18 1.47 -14.59
CA ARG A 71 3.00 1.42 -15.82
C ARG A 71 3.45 0.00 -16.18
N LEU A 72 3.68 -0.84 -15.17
CA LEU A 72 4.02 -2.26 -15.35
C LEU A 72 2.79 -3.13 -15.66
N GLY A 73 1.58 -2.56 -15.59
CA GLY A 73 0.32 -3.29 -15.79
C GLY A 73 -0.04 -4.21 -14.62
N ALA A 74 0.62 -4.08 -13.46
CA ALA A 74 0.33 -4.87 -12.27
C ALA A 74 -0.95 -4.38 -11.56
N ILE A 75 -1.29 -3.11 -11.72
CA ILE A 75 -2.54 -2.53 -11.19
C ILE A 75 -3.24 -1.69 -12.24
N GLU A 76 -4.54 -1.54 -12.07
CA GLU A 76 -5.35 -0.51 -12.74
C GLU A 76 -5.61 0.63 -11.74
N LYS A 77 -5.37 1.87 -12.18
CA LYS A 77 -5.72 3.09 -11.42
C LYS A 77 -6.96 3.72 -12.07
N GLY A 78 -8.07 3.73 -11.33
CA GLY A 78 -9.27 4.49 -11.66
C GLY A 78 -9.27 5.89 -11.01
N GLU A 79 -10.38 6.62 -11.14
CA GLU A 79 -10.60 7.86 -10.39
C GLU A 79 -10.74 7.55 -8.89
N GLY A 80 -9.62 7.58 -8.16
CA GLY A 80 -9.60 7.42 -6.71
C GLY A 80 -9.52 5.97 -6.21
N ALA A 81 -9.46 4.98 -7.09
CA ALA A 81 -9.37 3.57 -6.71
C ALA A 81 -8.23 2.82 -7.42
N VAL A 82 -7.75 1.77 -6.78
CA VAL A 82 -6.70 0.87 -7.28
C VAL A 82 -7.18 -0.58 -7.22
N ALA A 83 -6.99 -1.31 -8.31
CA ALA A 83 -7.26 -2.74 -8.37
C ALA A 83 -6.03 -3.51 -8.87
N LEU A 84 -5.79 -4.71 -8.33
CA LEU A 84 -4.82 -5.64 -8.92
C LEU A 84 -5.33 -6.15 -10.27
N THR A 85 -4.46 -6.17 -11.28
CA THR A 85 -4.73 -6.91 -12.51
C THR A 85 -4.42 -8.40 -12.33
N PRO A 86 -4.80 -9.27 -13.27
CA PRO A 86 -4.34 -10.67 -13.25
C PRO A 86 -2.81 -10.81 -13.23
N LEU A 87 -2.07 -9.88 -13.87
CA LEU A 87 -0.61 -9.83 -13.79
C LEU A 87 -0.15 -9.47 -12.37
N GLY A 88 -0.77 -8.45 -11.76
CA GLY A 88 -0.48 -8.07 -10.38
C GLY A 88 -0.72 -9.22 -9.40
N VAL A 89 -1.85 -9.92 -9.54
CA VAL A 89 -2.14 -11.12 -8.74
C VAL A 89 -1.07 -12.19 -8.92
N GLY A 90 -0.55 -12.40 -10.13
CA GLY A 90 0.54 -13.36 -10.38
C GLY A 90 1.92 -12.90 -9.88
N LEU A 91 2.16 -11.59 -9.77
CA LEU A 91 3.41 -11.01 -9.25
C LEU A 91 3.44 -10.98 -7.71
N PHE A 92 2.30 -10.72 -7.08
CA PHE A 92 2.17 -10.62 -5.62
C PHE A 92 1.69 -11.92 -4.97
N GLY A 93 0.93 -12.73 -5.70
CA GLY A 93 0.55 -14.08 -5.33
C GLY A 93 1.64 -15.05 -5.70
N ARG A 94 2.08 -15.82 -4.71
CA ARG A 94 2.95 -16.98 -4.89
C ARG A 94 2.43 -17.81 -6.08
N ALA A 95 3.22 -17.96 -7.15
CA ALA A 95 2.95 -18.97 -8.16
C ALA A 95 2.74 -20.31 -7.43
N PRO A 96 1.65 -21.06 -7.70
CA PRO A 96 1.51 -22.39 -7.14
C PRO A 96 2.75 -23.20 -7.54
N ALA A 97 3.45 -23.71 -6.53
CA ALA A 97 4.49 -24.70 -6.71
C ALA A 97 3.88 -26.03 -7.18
#